data_AF-A0AAE0CRZ1-F1
#
_entry.id   AF-A0AAE0CRZ1-F1
#
_cell.length_a   1.000
_cell.length_b   1.000
_cell.length_c   1.000
_cell.angle_alpha   90.00
_cell.angle_beta   90.00
_cell.angle_gamma   90.00
#
_symmetry.space_group_name_H-M   'P 1'
#
loop_
_entity.id
_entity.type
_entity.pdbx_description
1 polymer ?
#
loop_
_entity_poly.entity_id
_entity_poly.type
_entity_poly.pdbx_seq_one_letter_code
_entity_poly.pdbx_strand_id
1 'polypeptide(L)'
;MGIGLLFSFTSMVSWAIVECIRQELAIKEGLSDNTTGVVDMSVMWLLPHLMMDGLAEAFYTVEQNEFFYCEFPKSMSSISSSLNGVGVSVANLLASVNGVGVSVANLLASAILNGIDYVSKLGGKESWVSNNINKGHYDYYFWFLASLCSANFLYYIFCSKAYGPCKSEVNNVYNEK
;
A
#
# COMPACT_ATOMS: atom_id res chain seq x y z
N MET A 1 6.98 -12.76 -5.81
CA MET A 1 6.13 -11.59 -5.47
C MET A 1 6.80 -10.67 -4.43
N GLY A 2 7.86 -11.12 -3.74
CA GLY A 2 8.48 -10.36 -2.65
C GLY A 2 9.19 -9.08 -3.08
N ILE A 3 9.82 -9.03 -4.26
CA ILE A 3 10.50 -7.82 -4.74
C ILE A 3 9.49 -6.71 -5.01
N GLY A 4 8.34 -7.05 -5.61
CA GLY A 4 7.23 -6.10 -5.79
C GLY A 4 6.74 -5.51 -4.46
N LEU A 5 6.53 -6.36 -3.45
CA LEU A 5 6.09 -5.92 -2.11
C LEU A 5 7.13 -5.03 -1.39
N LEU A 6 8.43 -5.27 -1.60
CA LEU A 6 9.50 -4.39 -1.09
C LEU A 6 9.39 -2.99 -1.69
N PHE A 7 9.23 -2.90 -3.02
CA PHE A 7 9.08 -1.62 -3.69
C PHE A 7 7.79 -0.90 -3.28
N SER A 8 6.69 -1.63 -3.02
CA SER A 8 5.46 -1.05 -2.47
C SER A 8 5.69 -0.43 -1.08
N PHE A 9 6.46 -1.11 -0.21
CA PHE A 9 6.81 -0.57 1.11
C PHE A 9 7.64 0.72 0.99
N THR A 10 8.69 0.73 0.17
CA THR A 10 9.54 1.92 -0.03
C THR A 10 8.78 3.06 -0.69
N SER A 11 7.82 2.74 -1.58
CA SER A 11 6.90 3.68 -2.20
C SER A 11 6.04 4.39 -1.14
N MET A 12 5.49 3.65 -0.18
CA MET A 12 4.71 4.23 0.92
C MET A 12 5.54 5.06 1.91
N VAL A 13 6.77 4.63 2.20
CA VAL A 13 7.72 5.43 2.99
C VAL A 13 8.03 6.76 2.29
N SER A 14 8.18 6.75 0.96
CA SER A 14 8.41 7.97 0.17
C SER A 14 7.25 8.96 0.30
N TRP A 15 5.99 8.49 0.26
CA TRP A 15 4.81 9.32 0.53
C TRP A 15 4.84 9.93 1.93
N ALA A 16 5.15 9.13 2.95
CA ALA A 16 5.19 9.61 4.33
C ALA A 16 6.20 10.75 4.49
N ILE A 17 7.38 10.62 3.88
CA ILE A 17 8.43 11.66 3.91
C ILE A 17 7.96 12.93 3.21
N VAL A 18 7.36 12.81 2.01
CA VAL A 18 6.84 13.96 1.25
C VAL A 18 5.76 14.69 2.05
N GLU A 19 4.89 13.96 2.74
CA GLU A 19 3.84 14.56 3.57
C GLU A 19 4.41 15.27 4.80
N CYS A 20 5.42 14.69 5.46
CA CYS A 20 6.12 15.37 6.56
C CYS A 20 6.73 16.70 6.08
N ILE A 21 7.38 16.73 4.92
CA ILE A 21 7.97 17.95 4.34
C ILE A 21 6.87 18.97 4.00
N ARG A 22 5.76 18.53 3.39
CA ARG A 22 4.62 19.38 3.06
C ARG A 22 4.02 20.03 4.31
N GLN A 23 3.87 19.25 5.38
CA GLN A 23 3.33 19.70 6.66
C GLN A 23 4.26 20.71 7.33
N GLU A 24 5.57 20.44 7.39
CA GLU A 24 6.54 21.40 7.93
C GLU A 24 6.52 22.74 7.18
N LEU A 25 6.36 22.69 5.86
CA LEU A 25 6.29 23.90 5.03
C LEU A 25 4.98 24.68 5.28
N ALA A 26 3.85 23.98 5.43
CA ALA A 26 2.58 24.59 5.80
C ALA A 26 2.64 25.32 7.17
N ILE A 27 3.36 24.75 8.14
CA ILE A 27 3.57 25.35 9.47
C ILE A 27 4.47 26.59 9.37
N LYS A 28 5.56 26.54 8.60
CA LYS A 28 6.51 27.66 8.44
C LYS A 28 5.88 28.88 7.77
N GLU A 29 5.00 28.67 6.81
CA GLU A 29 4.28 29.73 6.10
C GLU A 29 3.10 30.30 6.92
N GLY A 30 2.85 29.81 8.15
CA GLY A 30 1.74 30.26 8.98
C GLY A 30 0.35 29.87 8.44
N LEU A 31 0.30 28.93 7.49
CA LEU A 31 -0.92 28.47 6.83
C LEU A 31 -1.66 27.39 7.64
N SER A 32 -1.18 27.07 8.86
CA SER A 32 -1.77 26.06 9.74
C SER A 32 -3.25 26.30 10.07
N ASP A 33 -3.68 27.56 10.15
CA ASP A 33 -5.08 27.94 10.41
C ASP A 33 -5.89 28.25 9.14
N ASN A 34 -5.26 28.25 7.96
CA ASN A 34 -5.91 28.59 6.70
C ASN A 34 -6.22 27.33 5.89
N THR A 35 -7.49 26.94 5.86
CA THR A 35 -7.99 25.73 5.18
C THR A 35 -7.80 25.76 3.66
N THR A 36 -7.62 26.95 3.08
CA THR A 36 -7.45 27.17 1.63
C THR A 36 -6.00 27.52 1.26
N GLY A 37 -5.10 27.53 2.26
CA GLY A 37 -3.69 27.80 2.07
C GLY A 37 -3.02 26.69 1.28
N VAL A 38 -2.68 26.97 0.02
CA VAL A 38 -1.93 26.04 -0.83
C VAL A 38 -0.44 26.20 -0.52
N VAL A 39 0.21 25.10 -0.17
CA VAL A 39 1.67 25.07 -0.03
C VAL A 39 2.27 25.11 -1.43
N ASP A 40 3.14 26.09 -1.70
CA ASP A 40 3.91 26.15 -2.94
C ASP A 40 4.96 25.04 -2.94
N MET A 41 4.54 23.83 -3.32
CA MET A 41 5.39 22.66 -3.46
C MET A 41 5.39 22.20 -4.91
N SER A 42 6.57 21.92 -5.46
CA SER A 42 6.68 21.40 -6.82
C SER A 42 6.03 20.01 -6.92
N VAL A 43 5.26 19.78 -7.99
CA VAL A 43 4.68 18.46 -8.31
C VAL A 43 5.76 17.39 -8.49
N MET A 44 7.02 17.78 -8.73
CA MET A 44 8.14 16.86 -8.87
C MET A 44 8.41 16.01 -7.62
N TRP A 45 7.91 16.40 -6.45
CA TRP A 45 7.99 15.60 -5.23
C TRP A 45 7.12 14.33 -5.25
N LEU A 46 6.15 14.22 -6.17
CA LEU A 46 5.39 12.98 -6.38
C LEU A 46 6.17 11.94 -7.19
N LEU A 47 7.21 12.37 -7.92
CA LEU A 47 7.95 11.54 -8.84
C LEU A 47 8.59 10.30 -8.18
N PRO A 48 9.26 10.41 -7.01
CA PRO A 48 9.89 9.26 -6.37
C PRO A 48 8.89 8.16 -6.02
N HIS A 49 7.71 8.55 -5.51
CA HIS A 49 6.64 7.62 -5.21
C HIS A 49 6.13 6.92 -6.48
N LEU A 50 5.77 7.68 -7.51
CA LEU A 50 5.20 7.12 -8.74
C LEU A 50 6.15 6.15 -9.45
N MET A 51 7.46 6.44 -9.43
CA MET A 51 8.46 5.54 -10.00
C MET A 51 8.56 4.22 -9.22
N MET A 52 8.56 4.28 -7.89
CA MET A 52 8.62 3.08 -7.05
C MET A 52 7.35 2.25 -7.15
N ASP A 53 6.19 2.91 -7.22
CA ASP A 53 4.89 2.26 -7.34
C ASP A 53 4.77 1.48 -8.67
N GLY A 54 5.14 2.12 -9.79
CA GLY A 54 5.15 1.45 -11.09
C GLY A 54 6.11 0.26 -11.16
N LEU A 55 7.29 0.36 -10.54
CA LEU A 55 8.20 -0.77 -10.42
C LEU A 55 7.61 -1.89 -9.55
N ALA A 56 6.99 -1.53 -8.43
CA ALA A 56 6.35 -2.48 -7.54
C ALA A 56 5.29 -3.32 -8.27
N GLU A 57 4.39 -2.67 -9.01
CA GLU A 57 3.35 -3.34 -9.78
C GLU A 57 3.92 -4.24 -10.88
N ALA A 58 4.94 -3.76 -11.60
CA ALA A 58 5.57 -4.54 -12.67
C ALA A 58 6.20 -5.83 -12.13
N PHE A 59 7.01 -5.74 -11.08
CA PHE A 59 7.64 -6.90 -10.46
C PHE A 59 6.60 -7.83 -9.80
N TYR A 60 5.61 -7.26 -9.11
CA TYR A 60 4.56 -8.05 -8.48
C TYR A 60 3.78 -8.88 -9.51
N THR A 61 3.35 -8.25 -10.61
CA THR A 61 2.54 -8.91 -11.65
C THR A 61 3.32 -10.01 -12.37
N VAL A 62 4.58 -9.76 -12.73
CA VAL A 62 5.43 -10.75 -13.40
C VAL A 62 5.65 -11.97 -12.51
N GLU A 63 6.06 -11.75 -11.26
CA GLU A 63 6.33 -12.84 -10.31
C GLU A 63 5.06 -13.60 -9.93
N GLN A 64 3.91 -12.92 -9.86
CA GLN A 64 2.62 -13.56 -9.61
C GLN A 64 2.22 -14.48 -10.77
N ASN A 65 2.41 -14.05 -12.02
CA ASN A 65 2.15 -14.86 -13.20
C ASN A 65 3.06 -16.10 -13.24
N GLU A 66 4.35 -15.93 -12.96
CA GLU A 66 5.30 -17.05 -12.91
C GLU A 66 4.93 -18.08 -11.83
N PHE A 67 4.53 -17.61 -10.65
CA PHE A 67 4.04 -18.49 -9.58
C PHE A 67 2.82 -19.30 -10.03
N PHE A 68 1.86 -18.65 -10.70
CA PHE A 68 0.68 -19.34 -11.22
C PHE A 68 1.01 -20.37 -12.29
N TYR A 69 1.98 -20.09 -13.17
CA TYR A 69 2.43 -21.07 -14.15
C TYR A 69 3.16 -22.27 -13.51
N CYS A 70 3.85 -22.07 -12.38
CA CYS A 70 4.51 -23.16 -11.67
C CYS A 70 3.53 -24.07 -10.95
N GLU A 71 2.43 -23.52 -10.40
CA GLU A 71 1.53 -24.26 -9.52
C GLU A 71 0.26 -24.78 -10.21
N PHE A 72 -0.24 -24.10 -11.23
CA PHE A 72 -1.43 -24.54 -11.98
C PHE A 72 -1.07 -25.32 -13.25
N PRO A 73 -1.69 -26.49 -13.50
CA PRO A 73 -1.55 -27.19 -14.78
C PRO A 73 -2.14 -26.35 -15.94
N LYS A 74 -1.59 -26.49 -17.15
CA LYS A 74 -1.99 -25.72 -18.35
C LYS A 74 -3.51 -25.67 -18.63
N SER A 75 -4.29 -26.65 -18.17
CA SER A 75 -5.76 -26.68 -18.32
C SER A 75 -6.52 -25.74 -17.37
N MET A 76 -5.87 -25.17 -16.35
CA MET A 76 -6.47 -24.26 -15.35
C MET A 76 -6.01 -22.80 -15.49
N SER A 77 -5.32 -22.45 -16.57
CA SER A 77 -4.87 -21.07 -16.84
C SER A 77 -6.04 -20.06 -16.77
N SER A 78 -7.23 -20.46 -17.24
CA SER A 78 -8.44 -19.64 -17.14
C SER A 78 -8.83 -19.29 -15.70
N ILE A 79 -8.59 -20.16 -14.73
CA ILE A 79 -8.95 -19.91 -13.32
C ILE A 79 -8.02 -18.87 -12.71
N SER A 80 -6.73 -18.90 -13.06
CA SER A 80 -5.76 -17.88 -12.67
C SER A 80 -6.15 -16.49 -13.20
N SER A 81 -6.47 -16.41 -14.50
CA SER A 81 -6.93 -15.16 -15.13
C SER A 81 -8.23 -14.66 -14.52
N SER A 82 -9.17 -15.56 -14.20
CA SER A 82 -10.42 -15.21 -13.53
C SER A 82 -10.21 -14.75 -12.09
N LEU A 83 -9.27 -15.33 -11.33
CA LEU A 83 -9.01 -14.94 -9.95
C LEU A 83 -8.39 -13.54 -9.87
N ASN A 84 -7.43 -13.24 -10.76
CA ASN A 84 -6.87 -11.89 -10.92
C ASN A 84 -7.96 -10.91 -11.38
N GLY A 85 -8.75 -11.31 -12.37
CA GLY A 85 -9.87 -10.54 -12.90
C GLY A 85 -10.89 -10.21 -11.83
N VAL A 86 -11.25 -11.14 -10.94
CA VAL A 86 -12.17 -10.89 -9.82
C VAL A 86 -11.57 -9.91 -8.83
N GLY A 87 -10.27 -10.02 -8.48
CA GLY A 87 -9.60 -9.07 -7.61
C GLY A 87 -9.67 -7.63 -8.13
N VAL A 88 -9.33 -7.44 -9.42
CA VAL A 88 -9.37 -6.13 -10.09
C VAL A 88 -10.81 -5.66 -10.32
N SER A 89 -11.73 -6.57 -10.66
CA SER A 89 -13.15 -6.23 -10.88
C SER A 89 -13.83 -5.82 -9.58
N VAL A 90 -13.54 -6.51 -8.47
CA VAL A 90 -14.02 -6.13 -7.14
C VAL A 90 -13.43 -4.77 -6.76
N ALA A 91 -12.12 -4.55 -6.97
CA ALA A 91 -11.50 -3.25 -6.72
C ALA A 91 -12.14 -2.11 -7.55
N ASN A 92 -12.37 -2.33 -8.85
CA ASN A 92 -12.96 -1.34 -9.75
C ASN A 92 -14.45 -1.11 -9.49
N LEU A 93 -15.21 -2.15 -9.13
CA LEU A 93 -16.63 -2.04 -8.82
C LEU A 93 -16.84 -1.35 -7.47
N LEU A 94 -15.97 -1.61 -6.49
CA LEU A 94 -15.92 -0.84 -5.25
C LEU A 94 -15.52 0.63 -5.51
N ALA A 95 -14.55 0.89 -6.39
CA ALA A 95 -14.18 2.23 -6.83
C ALA A 95 -15.33 2.98 -7.51
N SER A 96 -16.13 2.28 -8.31
CA SER A 96 -17.26 2.85 -9.05
C SER A 96 -18.48 3.18 -8.19
N VAL A 97 -18.75 2.41 -7.11
CA VAL A 97 -20.01 2.57 -6.36
C VAL A 97 -19.93 3.70 -5.32
N ASN A 98 -18.74 4.14 -4.92
CA ASN A 98 -18.56 5.26 -3.97
C ASN A 98 -17.25 6.07 -4.14
N GLY A 99 -16.47 5.92 -5.21
CA GLY A 99 -15.05 6.38 -5.22
C GLY A 99 -14.15 5.52 -4.33
N VAL A 100 -14.62 4.31 -3.99
CA VAL A 100 -14.07 3.43 -2.96
C VAL A 100 -13.20 2.34 -3.59
N GLY A 101 -11.97 2.67 -4.01
CA GLY A 101 -10.83 1.74 -3.84
C GLY A 101 -10.55 1.43 -2.35
N VAL A 102 -11.57 1.62 -1.51
CA VAL A 102 -11.53 2.05 -0.13
C VAL A 102 -12.24 0.99 0.71
N SER A 103 -12.35 -0.28 0.31
CA SER A 103 -12.83 -1.31 1.26
C SER A 103 -11.72 -1.72 2.21
N VAL A 104 -10.51 -1.94 1.68
CA VAL A 104 -9.30 -2.01 2.50
C VAL A 104 -9.05 -0.64 3.12
N ALA A 105 -9.12 0.46 2.36
CA ALA A 105 -8.91 1.78 2.95
C ALA A 105 -10.02 2.21 3.94
N ASN A 106 -11.24 1.66 3.91
CA ASN A 106 -12.32 1.91 4.90
C ASN A 106 -12.14 1.03 6.11
N LEU A 107 -11.73 -0.23 5.95
CA LEU A 107 -11.32 -1.08 7.08
C LEU A 107 -10.09 -0.48 7.77
N LEU A 108 -9.16 0.04 6.98
CA LEU A 108 -7.99 0.75 7.44
C LEU A 108 -8.38 2.07 8.11
N ALA A 109 -9.20 2.91 7.47
CA ALA A 109 -9.72 4.14 8.05
C ALA A 109 -10.53 3.87 9.31
N SER A 110 -11.30 2.78 9.36
CA SER A 110 -12.04 2.35 10.56
C SER A 110 -11.10 1.84 11.65
N ALA A 111 -10.06 1.06 11.31
CA ALA A 111 -9.05 0.61 12.27
C ALA A 111 -8.21 1.77 12.80
N ILE A 112 -7.93 2.75 11.95
CA ILE A 112 -7.27 4.01 12.28
C ILE A 112 -8.16 4.84 13.20
N LEU A 113 -9.43 5.08 12.84
CA LEU A 113 -10.40 5.77 13.68
C LEU A 113 -10.59 5.07 15.04
N ASN A 114 -10.64 3.74 15.07
CA ASN A 114 -10.71 2.97 16.32
C ASN A 114 -9.42 3.04 17.14
N GLY A 115 -8.25 2.98 16.50
CA GLY A 115 -6.95 3.12 17.15
C GLY A 115 -6.75 4.53 17.73
N ILE A 116 -7.23 5.55 17.01
CA ILE A 116 -7.21 6.95 17.45
C ILE A 116 -8.22 7.19 18.56
N ASP A 117 -9.44 6.66 18.49
CA ASP A 117 -10.41 6.72 19.59
C ASP A 117 -9.85 6.09 20.87
N TYR A 118 -9.05 5.02 20.72
CA TYR A 118 -8.39 4.38 21.85
C TYR A 118 -7.28 5.24 22.45
N VAL A 119 -6.44 5.88 21.62
CA VAL A 119 -5.32 6.73 22.08
C VAL A 119 -5.79 8.13 22.53
N SER A 120 -6.78 8.72 21.86
CA SER A 120 -7.35 10.04 22.18
C SER A 120 -8.14 10.02 23.50
N LYS A 121 -8.83 8.92 23.82
CA LYS A 121 -9.44 8.70 25.15
C LYS A 121 -8.42 8.69 26.29
N LEU A 122 -7.15 8.41 26.01
CA LEU A 122 -6.07 8.48 27.00
C LEU A 122 -5.51 9.91 27.19
N GLY A 123 -5.71 10.81 26.22
CA GLY A 123 -5.02 12.11 26.16
C GLY A 123 -5.90 13.37 26.19
N GLY A 124 -7.22 13.26 25.99
CA GLY A 124 -8.17 14.37 26.18
C GLY A 124 -8.01 15.57 25.22
N LYS A 125 -7.39 15.40 24.05
CA LYS A 125 -7.20 16.45 23.03
C LYS A 125 -7.72 16.03 21.65
N GLU A 126 -8.07 17.04 20.84
CA GLU A 126 -8.87 16.99 19.60
C GLU A 126 -8.58 15.83 18.63
N SER A 127 -9.64 15.39 17.95
CA SER A 127 -9.62 14.31 16.97
C SER A 127 -8.68 14.58 15.80
N TRP A 128 -7.95 13.53 15.43
CA TRP A 128 -6.85 13.54 14.47
C TRP A 128 -7.30 13.79 13.02
N VAL A 129 -8.58 13.53 12.73
CA VAL A 129 -9.27 13.97 11.50
C VAL A 129 -9.98 15.29 11.80
N SER A 130 -9.21 16.38 11.86
CA SER A 130 -9.79 17.72 11.89
C SER A 130 -10.23 18.11 10.49
N ASN A 131 -11.29 18.90 10.36
CA ASN A 131 -11.84 19.37 9.06
C ASN A 131 -10.84 20.26 8.27
N ASN A 132 -9.66 20.52 8.84
CA ASN A 132 -8.59 21.30 8.25
C ASN A 132 -7.39 20.40 7.92
N ILE A 133 -7.13 20.20 6.62
CA ILE A 133 -6.03 19.40 6.09
C ILE A 133 -4.65 19.84 6.59
N ASN A 134 -4.50 21.12 6.93
CA ASN A 134 -3.24 21.71 7.40
C ASN A 134 -3.02 21.56 8.92
N LYS A 135 -4.07 21.20 9.66
CA LYS A 135 -4.03 20.84 11.10
C LYS A 135 -4.07 19.33 11.34
N GLY A 136 -4.62 18.58 10.37
CA GLY A 136 -4.61 17.13 10.38
C GLY A 136 -3.20 16.59 10.28
N HIS A 137 -2.85 15.67 11.17
CA HIS A 137 -1.55 15.01 11.17
C HIS A 137 -1.57 13.80 10.20
N TYR A 138 -1.67 14.06 8.90
CA TYR A 138 -1.66 13.02 7.86
C TYR A 138 -0.34 12.23 7.81
N ASP A 139 0.71 12.76 8.41
CA ASP A 139 1.99 12.12 8.62
C ASP A 139 1.86 10.74 9.30
N TYR A 140 1.11 10.60 10.41
CA TYR A 140 0.97 9.25 10.99
C TYR A 140 0.06 8.33 10.17
N TYR A 141 -0.77 8.85 9.24
CA TYR A 141 -1.62 8.01 8.41
C TYR A 141 -0.77 7.26 7.40
N PHE A 142 0.16 7.97 6.76
CA PHE A 142 1.13 7.38 5.85
C PHE A 142 2.13 6.47 6.59
N TRP A 143 2.57 6.82 7.81
CA TRP A 143 3.40 5.92 8.63
C TRP A 143 2.67 4.64 9.04
N PHE A 144 1.38 4.74 9.38
CA PHE A 144 0.56 3.57 9.68
C PHE A 144 0.41 2.66 8.46
N LEU A 145 0.12 3.24 7.28
CA LEU A 145 0.10 2.52 6.01
C LEU A 145 1.42 1.81 5.72
N ALA A 146 2.56 2.51 5.90
CA ALA A 146 3.88 1.93 5.73
C ALA A 146 4.10 0.74 6.68
N SER A 147 3.66 0.84 7.94
CA SER A 147 3.72 -0.26 8.89
C SER A 147 2.88 -1.47 8.45
N LEU A 148 1.70 -1.24 7.89
CA LEU A 148 0.85 -2.32 7.38
C LEU A 148 1.45 -2.99 6.13
N CYS A 149 2.03 -2.21 5.21
CA CYS A 149 2.80 -2.74 4.08
C CYS A 149 3.98 -3.59 4.57
N SER A 150 4.70 -3.14 5.60
CA SER A 150 5.78 -3.91 6.21
C SER A 150 5.29 -5.22 6.82
N ALA A 151 4.19 -5.20 7.58
CA ALA A 151 3.58 -6.39 8.14
C ALA A 151 3.12 -7.38 7.06
N ASN A 152 2.52 -6.88 5.97
CA ASN A 152 2.13 -7.69 4.82
C ASN A 152 3.34 -8.37 4.16
N PHE A 153 4.43 -7.63 3.98
CA PHE A 153 5.68 -8.17 3.44
C PHE A 153 6.28 -9.26 4.34
N LEU A 154 6.30 -9.05 5.67
CA LEU A 154 6.78 -10.05 6.63
C LEU A 154 5.90 -11.31 6.62
N TYR A 155 4.58 -11.13 6.58
CA TYR A 155 3.63 -12.23 6.44
C TYR A 155 3.87 -13.02 5.16
N TYR A 156 4.09 -12.34 4.03
CA TYR A 156 4.45 -12.99 2.77
C TYR A 156 5.74 -13.81 2.88
N ILE A 157 6.80 -13.29 3.51
CA ILE A 157 8.04 -14.05 3.74
C ILE A 157 7.76 -15.31 4.55
N PHE A 158 6.96 -15.20 5.61
CA PHE A 158 6.62 -16.35 6.45
C PHE A 158 5.86 -17.42 5.65
N CYS A 159 4.84 -17.02 4.90
CA CYS A 159 4.08 -17.93 4.03
C CYS A 159 4.96 -18.55 2.94
N SER A 160 5.81 -17.75 2.28
CA SER A 160 6.72 -18.24 1.23
C SER A 160 7.69 -19.29 1.77
N LYS A 161 8.25 -19.06 2.97
CA LYS A 161 9.11 -20.05 3.64
C LYS A 161 8.36 -21.31 4.06
N ALA A 162 7.12 -21.18 4.53
CA ALA A 162 6.28 -22.32 4.92
C ALA A 162 5.82 -23.15 3.71
N TYR A 163 5.62 -22.51 2.55
CA TYR A 163 5.17 -23.16 1.33
C TYR A 163 6.28 -23.96 0.63
N GLY A 164 7.51 -23.44 0.62
CA GLY A 164 8.66 -24.11 -0.01
C GLY A 164 8.80 -23.83 -1.52
N PRO A 165 9.85 -24.36 -2.16
CA PRO A 165 10.17 -24.08 -3.56
C PRO A 165 9.16 -24.70 -4.54
N CYS A 166 8.96 -24.05 -5.68
CA CYS A 166 8.01 -24.49 -6.70
C CYS A 166 8.42 -25.83 -7.34
N LYS A 167 7.43 -26.65 -7.72
CA LYS A 167 7.63 -27.96 -8.39
C LYS A 167 8.49 -27.88 -9.66
N SER A 168 8.39 -26.79 -10.41
CA SER A 168 9.19 -26.55 -11.62
C SER A 168 10.70 -26.47 -11.32
N GLU A 169 11.05 -25.81 -10.22
CA GLU A 169 12.45 -25.62 -9.79
C GLU A 169 13.04 -26.94 -9.27
N VAL A 170 12.24 -27.74 -8.56
CA VAL A 170 12.62 -29.10 -8.14
C VAL A 170 12.91 -29.99 -9.35
N ASN A 171 12.07 -29.98 -10.37
CA ASN A 171 12.27 -30.80 -11.57
C ASN A 171 13.50 -30.39 -12.40
N ASN A 172 13.85 -29.09 -12.46
CA ASN A 172 15.08 -28.64 -13.13
C ASN A 172 16.34 -29.10 -12.38
N VAL A 173 16.36 -29.02 -11.06
CA VAL A 173 17.50 -29.49 -10.24
C VAL A 173 17.71 -31.01 -10.32
N TYR A 174 16.64 -31.79 -10.52
CA TYR A 174 16.74 -33.24 -10.74
C TYR A 174 17.16 -33.62 -12.16
N ASN A 175 16.85 -32.81 -13.18
CA ASN A 175 17.24 -33.08 -14.57
C ASN A 175 18.68 -32.61 -14.89
N GLU A 176 19.29 -31.78 -14.05
CA GLU A 176 20.69 -31.36 -14.17
C GLU A 176 21.70 -32.23 -13.40
N LYS A 177 21.25 -33.30 -12.73
CA LYS A 177 22.11 -34.30 -12.05
C LYS A 177 22.08 -35.64 -12.75
#